data_AF-A0A969LNW4-F1
#
_entry.id   AF-A0A969LNW4-F1
#
_cell.length_a   1.000
_cell.length_b   1.000
_cell.length_c   1.000
_cell.angle_alpha   90.00
_cell.angle_beta   90.00
_cell.angle_gamma   90.00
#
_symmetry.space_group_name_H-M   'P 1'
#
loop_
_entity.id
_entity.type
_entity.pdbx_description
1 polymer ?
#
loop_
_entity_poly.entity_id
_entity_poly.type
_entity_poly.pdbx_seq_one_letter_code
_entity_poly.pdbx_strand_id
1 'polypeptide(L)'
;GAGAAAAGRRRSRGYRRAGDRGGARERAVRTAMVGDRLAVAGHSRYRAILSNPPLHAGVAEDHGTLQRLIRDSPARLERSGVLQIVVQRRIKAGDMMREAFGNADVVAEDGRYRVLRSVRR
;
A
#
# COMPACT_ATOMS: atom_id res chain seq x y z
N GLY A 1 20.87 -17.48 -37.62
CA GLY A 1 19.42 -17.53 -37.83
C GLY A 1 18.73 -17.02 -36.59
N ALA A 2 17.92 -15.97 -36.74
CA ALA A 2 17.12 -15.38 -35.67
C ALA A 2 15.74 -16.06 -35.60
N GLY A 3 15.10 -15.99 -34.42
CA GLY A 3 13.69 -16.29 -34.20
C GLY A 3 13.45 -17.47 -33.25
N ALA A 4 12.56 -17.44 -32.27
CA ALA A 4 11.60 -16.42 -31.86
C ALA A 4 11.21 -16.66 -30.39
N ALA A 5 11.10 -15.57 -29.63
CA ALA A 5 10.57 -15.57 -28.27
C ALA A 5 9.05 -15.82 -28.29
N ALA A 6 8.60 -16.79 -27.49
CA ALA A 6 7.18 -17.05 -27.29
C ALA A 6 6.55 -15.95 -26.42
N ALA A 7 5.78 -15.08 -27.06
CA ALA A 7 4.94 -14.07 -26.42
C ALA A 7 3.76 -14.73 -25.68
N GLY A 8 3.92 -14.92 -24.36
CA GLY A 8 2.85 -15.34 -23.45
C GLY A 8 1.85 -14.22 -23.24
N ARG A 9 0.67 -14.39 -23.84
CA ARG A 9 -0.51 -13.51 -23.84
C ARG A 9 -0.81 -12.83 -22.50
N ARG A 10 -0.74 -11.49 -22.52
CA ARG A 10 -1.23 -10.57 -21.48
C ARG A 10 -2.74 -10.73 -21.30
N ARG A 11 -3.18 -11.01 -20.06
CA ARG A 11 -4.54 -10.70 -19.61
C ARG A 11 -4.44 -9.58 -18.57
N SER A 12 -4.35 -8.34 -19.05
CA SER A 12 -4.62 -7.16 -18.24
C SER A 12 -6.10 -7.13 -17.90
N ARG A 13 -6.48 -7.70 -16.74
CA ARG A 13 -7.78 -7.41 -16.13
C ARG A 13 -7.74 -5.94 -15.73
N GLY A 14 -8.51 -5.12 -16.46
CA GLY A 14 -8.65 -3.70 -16.19
C GLY A 14 -9.02 -3.43 -14.74
N TYR A 15 -8.45 -2.38 -14.19
CA TYR A 15 -8.84 -1.80 -12.91
C TYR A 15 -10.32 -1.44 -12.99
N ARG A 16 -11.20 -2.25 -12.38
CA ARG A 16 -12.59 -1.85 -12.20
C ARG A 16 -12.57 -0.66 -11.25
N ARG A 17 -12.83 0.52 -11.81
CA ARG A 17 -13.26 1.70 -11.05
C ARG A 17 -14.40 1.21 -10.15
N ALA A 18 -14.19 1.25 -8.83
CA ALA A 18 -15.25 0.98 -7.87
C ALA A 18 -16.40 1.92 -8.24
N GLY A 19 -17.51 1.32 -8.67
CA GLY A 19 -18.63 2.01 -9.28
C GLY A 19 -19.15 3.10 -8.36
N ASP A 20 -19.33 4.27 -8.96
CA ASP A 20 -20.20 5.34 -8.49
C ASP A 20 -21.61 4.76 -8.37
N ARG A 21 -21.96 4.26 -7.18
CA ARG A 21 -23.35 4.02 -6.80
C ARG A 21 -23.74 5.19 -5.90
N GLY A 22 -24.53 6.09 -6.48
CA GLY A 22 -25.12 7.22 -5.79
C GLY A 22 -25.75 6.79 -4.47
N GLY A 23 -25.11 7.21 -3.40
CA GLY A 23 -25.59 7.17 -2.03
C GLY A 23 -25.09 8.45 -1.37
N ALA A 24 -25.97 9.10 -0.60
CA ALA A 24 -25.74 10.40 0.02
C ALA A 24 -24.28 10.60 0.44
N ARG A 25 -23.65 11.65 -0.07
CA ARG A 25 -22.27 12.01 0.25
C ARG A 25 -22.21 12.38 1.73
N GLU A 26 -21.99 11.40 2.60
CA GLU A 26 -21.62 11.63 3.97
C GLU A 26 -20.44 12.59 3.96
N ARG A 27 -20.59 13.73 4.65
CA ARG A 27 -19.60 14.81 4.63
C ARG A 27 -18.41 14.34 5.45
N ALA A 28 -17.52 13.57 4.83
CA ALA A 28 -16.29 13.14 5.47
C ALA A 28 -15.54 14.38 5.92
N VAL A 29 -15.29 14.49 7.23
CA VAL A 29 -14.38 15.50 7.76
C VAL A 29 -13.01 15.24 7.13
N ARG A 30 -12.55 16.16 6.30
CA ARG A 30 -11.26 16.05 5.61
C ARG A 30 -10.26 16.89 6.37
N THR A 31 -9.36 16.23 7.09
CA THR A 31 -8.23 16.89 7.73
C THR A 31 -6.99 16.64 6.90
N ALA A 32 -6.36 17.72 6.42
CA ALA A 32 -5.04 17.66 5.81
C ALA A 32 -4.02 18.09 6.88
N MET A 33 -3.00 17.27 7.10
CA MET A 33 -1.91 17.56 8.02
C MET A 33 -0.60 17.59 7.24
N VAL A 34 0.22 18.61 7.51
CA VAL A 34 1.60 18.68 7.01
C VAL A 34 2.52 18.38 8.18
N GLY A 35 3.38 17.37 8.03
CA GLY A 35 4.35 17.00 9.05
C GLY A 35 5.18 15.79 8.63
N ASP A 36 6.11 15.37 9.50
CA ASP A 36 6.94 14.21 9.22
C ASP A 36 6.17 12.90 9.47
N ARG A 37 5.65 12.34 8.38
CA ARG A 37 5.03 11.00 8.35
C ARG A 37 3.88 10.85 9.36
N LEU A 38 3.76 9.70 10.01
CA LEU A 38 2.64 9.34 10.90
C LEU A 38 2.73 9.97 12.30
N ALA A 39 3.81 10.70 12.61
CA ALA A 39 3.98 11.36 13.90
C ALA A 39 3.02 12.55 14.05
N VAL A 40 2.76 13.28 12.96
CA VAL A 40 1.87 14.47 12.96
C VAL A 40 0.41 14.15 13.29
N ALA A 41 0.01 12.88 13.10
CA ALA A 41 -1.34 12.39 13.34
C ALA A 41 -1.75 12.28 14.83
N GLY A 42 -0.83 12.54 15.78
CA GLY A 42 -1.10 12.38 17.20
C GLY A 42 -1.40 10.93 17.59
N HIS A 43 -2.19 10.68 18.64
CA HIS A 43 -2.58 9.33 19.09
C HIS A 43 -3.83 8.76 18.41
N SER A 44 -4.30 9.42 17.35
CA SER A 44 -5.49 9.00 16.61
C SER A 44 -5.29 7.62 16.00
N ARG A 45 -6.37 6.83 16.01
CA ARG A 45 -6.45 5.56 15.30
C ARG A 45 -7.31 5.74 14.05
N TYR A 46 -6.91 5.07 12.98
CA TYR A 46 -7.56 5.16 11.67
C TYR A 46 -8.11 3.80 11.25
N ARG A 47 -9.17 3.83 10.44
CA ARG A 47 -9.69 2.63 9.76
C ARG A 47 -8.81 2.19 8.60
N ALA A 48 -8.08 3.11 7.99
CA ALA A 48 -7.17 2.81 6.90
C ALA A 48 -5.98 3.76 6.87
N ILE A 49 -4.82 3.21 6.51
CA ILE A 49 -3.62 3.93 6.11
C ILE A 49 -3.33 3.50 4.68
N LEU A 50 -3.36 4.46 3.75
CA LEU A 50 -3.09 4.22 2.33
C LEU A 50 -1.83 5.00 1.95
N SER A 51 -0.86 4.34 1.33
CA SER A 51 0.40 5.00 0.96
C SER A 51 0.96 4.53 -0.37
N ASN A 52 1.51 5.48 -1.13
CA ASN A 52 2.37 5.21 -2.27
C ASN A 52 3.74 5.86 -1.97
N PRO A 53 4.55 5.24 -1.09
CA PRO A 53 5.78 5.86 -0.64
C PRO A 53 6.73 6.12 -1.81
N PRO A 54 7.53 7.19 -1.78
CA PRO A 54 8.57 7.40 -2.78
C PRO A 54 9.57 6.25 -2.71
N LEU A 55 9.83 5.62 -3.85
CA LEU A 55 10.73 4.47 -3.95
C LEU A 55 11.63 4.68 -5.16
N HIS A 56 12.72 5.43 -4.97
CA HIS A 56 13.75 5.62 -5.97
C HIS A 56 14.77 4.47 -5.89
N ALA A 57 15.37 4.13 -7.04
CA ALA A 57 16.35 3.07 -7.12
C ALA A 57 17.70 3.58 -6.60
N GLY A 58 17.98 3.38 -5.31
CA GLY A 58 19.35 3.51 -4.79
C GLY A 58 19.50 4.14 -3.40
N VAL A 59 18.45 4.73 -2.82
CA VAL A 59 18.59 5.43 -1.54
C VAL A 59 18.17 4.50 -0.39
N ALA A 60 19.09 4.27 0.56
CA ALA A 60 18.81 3.52 1.78
C ALA A 60 17.67 4.16 2.61
N GLU A 61 17.54 5.49 2.54
CA GLU A 61 16.51 6.28 3.24
C GLU A 61 15.07 5.95 2.79
N ASP A 62 14.87 5.64 1.50
CA ASP A 62 13.54 5.25 0.97
C ASP A 62 13.08 3.92 1.59
N HIS A 63 14.01 2.98 1.79
CA HIS A 63 13.74 1.69 2.41
C HIS A 63 13.46 1.85 3.91
N GLY A 64 14.23 2.69 4.61
CA GLY A 64 13.98 3.01 6.02
C GLY A 64 12.63 3.68 6.25
N THR A 65 12.21 4.56 5.32
CA THR A 65 10.90 5.20 5.36
C THR A 65 9.76 4.19 5.22
N LEU A 66 9.86 3.28 4.24
CA LEU A 66 8.87 2.22 4.03
C LEU A 66 8.79 1.28 5.24
N GLN A 67 9.93 0.83 5.76
CA GLN A 67 9.99 -0.08 6.91
C GLN A 67 9.36 0.56 8.15
N ARG A 68 9.66 1.84 8.41
CA ARG A 68 9.09 2.57 9.54
C ARG A 68 7.59 2.77 9.39
N LEU A 69 7.11 3.12 8.19
CA LEU A 69 5.68 3.21 7.92
C LEU A 69 4.97 1.89 8.26
N ILE A 70 5.49 0.76 7.77
CA ILE A 70 4.90 -0.56 7.99
C ILE A 70 4.89 -0.92 9.48
N ARG A 71 6.02 -0.75 10.17
CA ARG A 71 6.17 -1.09 11.60
C ARG A 71 5.30 -0.23 12.51
N ASP A 72 5.17 1.06 12.24
CA ASP A 72 4.43 1.99 13.11
C ASP A 72 2.91 1.94 12.84
N SER A 73 2.48 1.40 11.69
CA SER A 73 1.08 1.36 11.27
C SER A 73 0.13 0.60 12.20
N PRO A 74 0.43 -0.62 12.72
CA PRO A 74 -0.47 -1.34 13.62
C PRO A 74 -0.88 -0.51 14.84
N ALA A 75 0.04 0.26 15.44
CA ALA A 75 -0.26 1.10 16.59
C ALA A 75 -1.28 2.22 16.28
N ARG A 76 -1.51 2.52 15.00
CA ARG A 76 -2.30 3.65 14.51
C ARG A 76 -3.61 3.23 13.84
N LEU A 77 -4.00 1.96 13.92
CA LEU A 77 -4.94 1.37 12.95
C LEU A 77 -6.23 0.69 13.49
N GLU A 78 -6.98 1.15 14.49
CA GLU A 78 -8.23 0.47 14.98
C GLU A 78 -8.19 -1.09 15.07
N ARG A 79 -9.28 -1.81 15.31
CA ARG A 79 -9.31 -3.25 15.01
C ARG A 79 -9.92 -3.43 13.63
N SER A 80 -9.46 -4.42 12.87
CA SER A 80 -9.82 -4.62 11.45
C SER A 80 -9.42 -3.46 10.52
N GLY A 81 -8.61 -2.50 10.99
CA GLY A 81 -8.09 -1.42 10.17
C GLY A 81 -7.05 -1.90 9.17
N VAL A 82 -6.90 -1.19 8.06
CA VAL A 82 -6.14 -1.67 6.90
C VAL A 82 -4.91 -0.81 6.62
N LEU A 83 -3.75 -1.43 6.45
CA LEU A 83 -2.62 -0.81 5.73
C LEU A 83 -2.66 -1.30 4.28
N GLN A 84 -2.66 -0.37 3.33
CA GLN A 84 -2.48 -0.71 1.92
C GLN A 84 -1.40 0.17 1.29
N ILE A 85 -0.42 -0.47 0.65
CA ILE A 85 0.72 0.21 0.04
C ILE A 85 0.91 -0.19 -1.41
N VAL A 86 1.36 0.75 -2.22
CA VAL A 86 1.83 0.51 -3.58
C VAL A 86 3.36 0.52 -3.58
N VAL A 87 4.00 -0.54 -4.05
CA VAL A 87 5.46 -0.67 -4.09
C VAL A 87 5.94 -1.30 -5.39
N GLN A 88 7.22 -1.10 -5.75
CA GLN A 88 7.83 -1.81 -6.87
C GLN A 88 7.96 -3.32 -6.54
N ARG A 89 7.74 -4.20 -7.52
CA ARG A 89 7.78 -5.67 -7.35
C ARG A 89 9.06 -6.20 -6.69
N ARG A 90 10.19 -5.55 -6.95
CA ARG A 90 11.52 -5.94 -6.43
C ARG A 90 11.65 -5.76 -4.93
N ILE A 91 10.79 -4.94 -4.31
CA ILE A 91 10.85 -4.63 -2.89
C ILE A 91 10.11 -5.72 -2.12
N LYS A 92 10.79 -6.30 -1.13
CA LYS A 92 10.25 -7.36 -0.25
C LYS A 92 9.32 -6.82 0.85
N ALA A 93 8.46 -5.86 0.51
CA ALA A 93 7.56 -5.23 1.48
C ALA A 93 6.54 -6.21 2.08
N GLY A 94 6.20 -7.29 1.35
CA GLY A 94 5.34 -8.35 1.86
C GLY A 94 5.92 -9.07 3.09
N ASP A 95 7.25 -9.23 3.14
CA ASP A 95 7.92 -9.84 4.31
C ASP A 95 7.82 -8.90 5.51
N MET A 96 8.13 -7.61 5.31
CA MET A 96 8.01 -6.57 6.35
C MET A 96 6.57 -6.46 6.88
N MET A 97 5.58 -6.55 6.01
CA MET A 97 4.16 -6.50 6.40
C MET A 97 3.74 -7.75 7.17
N ARG A 98 4.21 -8.95 6.78
CA ARG A 98 3.98 -10.18 7.55
C ARG A 98 4.61 -10.12 8.94
N GLU A 99 5.81 -9.57 9.05
CA GLU A 99 6.46 -9.37 10.35
C GLU A 99 5.66 -8.43 11.26
N ALA A 100 5.16 -7.31 10.72
CA ALA A 100 4.45 -6.32 11.52
C ALA A 100 2.97 -6.66 11.82
N PHE A 101 2.29 -7.37 10.91
CA PHE A 101 0.84 -7.63 11.02
C PHE A 101 0.48 -9.11 11.17
N GLY A 102 1.38 -10.04 10.84
CA GLY A 102 1.09 -11.47 10.73
C GLY A 102 0.37 -11.87 9.44
N ASN A 103 0.05 -10.92 8.55
CA ASN A 103 -0.56 -11.18 7.24
C ASN A 103 -0.12 -10.14 6.21
N ALA A 104 -0.08 -10.53 4.93
CA ALA A 104 0.12 -9.61 3.81
C ALA A 104 -0.41 -10.22 2.51
N ASP A 105 -1.39 -9.57 1.88
CA ASP A 105 -2.04 -10.01 0.65
C ASP A 105 -1.64 -9.12 -0.53
N VAL A 106 -1.36 -9.72 -1.69
CA VAL A 106 -1.25 -8.98 -2.96
C VAL A 106 -2.66 -8.81 -3.53
N VAL A 107 -3.18 -7.59 -3.54
CA VAL A 107 -4.55 -7.31 -4.02
C VAL A 107 -4.59 -6.85 -5.48
N ALA A 108 -3.48 -6.35 -6.00
CA ALA A 108 -3.29 -6.04 -7.41
C ALA A 108 -1.80 -6.04 -7.77
N GLU A 109 -1.46 -6.34 -9.02
CA GLU A 109 -0.10 -6.24 -9.50
C GLU A 109 -0.02 -6.04 -11.01
N ASP A 110 1.06 -5.41 -11.46
CA ASP A 110 1.47 -5.35 -12.86
C ASP A 110 2.94 -5.76 -13.01
N GLY A 111 3.55 -5.48 -14.17
CA GLY A 111 4.96 -5.83 -14.44
C GLY A 111 5.98 -5.08 -13.58
N ARG A 112 5.62 -3.94 -12.97
CA ARG A 112 6.52 -3.05 -12.22
C ARG A 112 6.12 -2.89 -10.75
N TYR A 113 4.84 -2.90 -10.43
CA TYR A 113 4.28 -2.57 -9.11
C TYR A 113 3.41 -3.69 -8.54
N ARG A 114 3.27 -3.67 -7.21
CA ARG A 114 2.34 -4.47 -6.42
C ARG A 114 1.59 -3.57 -5.45
N VAL A 115 0.31 -3.87 -5.26
CA VAL A 115 -0.50 -3.34 -4.18
C VAL A 115 -0.60 -4.41 -3.11
N LEU A 116 -0.04 -4.13 -1.94
CA LEU A 116 -0.03 -5.01 -0.78
C LEU A 116 -1.02 -4.50 0.27
N ARG A 117 -1.70 -5.43 0.95
CA ARG A 117 -2.70 -5.14 1.98
C ARG A 117 -2.45 -6.00 3.23
N SER A 118 -2.49 -5.37 4.40
CA SER A 118 -2.53 -6.04 5.70
C SER A 118 -3.68 -5.51 6.54
N VAL A 119 -4.14 -6.33 7.48
CA VAL A 119 -5.28 -6.02 8.34
C VAL A 119 -4.81 -6.12 9.77
N ARG A 120 -5.03 -5.08 10.57
CA ARG A 120 -4.80 -5.15 12.00
C ARG A 120 -5.85 -6.07 12.63
N ARG A 121 -5.41 -7.16 13.22
CA ARG A 121 -6.25 -8.06 14.02
C ARG A 121 -6.55 -7.44 15.38
#